data_AF-A0A3B8WP14-F1
#
_entry.id   AF-A0A3B8WP14-F1
#
_cell.length_a   1.000
_cell.length_b   1.000
_cell.length_c   1.000
_cell.angle_alpha   90.00
_cell.angle_beta   90.00
_cell.angle_gamma   90.00
#
_symmetry.space_group_name_H-M   'P 1'
#
loop_
_entity.id
_entity.type
_entity.pdbx_description
1 polymer ?
#
loop_
_entity_poly.entity_id
_entity_poly.type
_entity_poly.pdbx_seq_one_letter_code
_entity_poly.pdbx_strand_id
1 'polypeptide(L)'
;LEEYLEICKKDPTAYATAAERMLIAIGEPELIDTSRDPRLSRIFSNKVIKRYPEFDEFYGMEDAVENIVSFFRHAAQGLEEKKQILYLLG
;
A
#
# COMPACT_ATOMS: atom_id res chain seq x y z
N LEU A 1 28.99 -8.18 -11.77
CA LEU A 1 28.01 -9.24 -11.44
C LEU A 1 28.21 -9.72 -10.01
N GLU A 2 29.43 -10.07 -9.62
CA GLU A 2 29.77 -10.54 -8.26
C GLU A 2 29.30 -9.59 -7.15
N GLU A 3 29.53 -8.28 -7.30
CA GLU A 3 29.06 -7.25 -6.37
C GLU A 3 27.53 -7.22 -6.22
N TYR A 4 26.78 -7.33 -7.32
CA TYR A 4 25.32 -7.42 -7.30
C TYR A 4 24.85 -8.68 -6.56
N LEU A 5 25.50 -9.82 -6.80
CA LEU A 5 25.16 -11.06 -6.10
C LEU A 5 25.48 -10.98 -4.60
N GLU A 6 26.55 -10.29 -4.20
CA GLU A 6 26.85 -10.01 -2.79
C GLU A 6 25.79 -9.12 -2.12
N ILE A 7 25.23 -8.16 -2.86
CA ILE A 7 24.09 -7.36 -2.39
C ILE A 7 22.85 -8.26 -2.24
N CYS A 8 22.52 -9.07 -3.25
CA CYS A 8 21.36 -9.98 -3.20
C CYS A 8 21.44 -11.02 -2.07
N LYS A 9 22.65 -11.42 -1.65
CA LYS A 9 22.84 -12.29 -0.48
C LYS A 9 22.47 -11.61 0.83
N LYS A 10 22.69 -10.30 0.94
CA LYS A 10 22.48 -9.51 2.16
C LYS A 10 21.08 -8.90 2.23
N ASP A 11 20.56 -8.51 1.07
CA ASP A 11 19.32 -7.76 0.93
C ASP A 11 18.44 -8.39 -0.16
N PRO A 12 17.41 -9.17 0.23
CA PRO A 12 16.43 -9.72 -0.70
C PRO A 12 15.67 -8.65 -1.49
N THR A 13 15.60 -7.40 -0.99
CA THR A 13 14.94 -6.32 -1.70
C THR A 13 15.73 -5.86 -2.93
N ALA A 14 17.02 -6.21 -3.02
CA ALA A 14 17.88 -5.85 -4.15
C ALA A 14 17.30 -6.29 -5.51
N TYR A 15 16.65 -7.45 -5.55
CA TYR A 15 15.98 -7.98 -6.74
C TYR A 15 14.45 -7.84 -6.70
N ALA A 16 13.90 -7.14 -5.71
CA ALA A 16 12.46 -6.87 -5.64
C ALA A 16 12.02 -5.92 -6.75
N THR A 17 10.84 -6.21 -7.29
CA THR A 17 10.13 -5.38 -8.26
C THR A 17 9.74 -4.02 -7.66
N ALA A 18 9.41 -3.06 -8.53
CA ALA A 18 8.92 -1.76 -8.08
C ALA A 18 7.68 -1.88 -7.17
N ALA A 19 6.74 -2.80 -7.51
CA ALA A 19 5.53 -3.01 -6.72
C ALA A 19 5.84 -3.58 -5.32
N GLU A 20 6.74 -4.56 -5.22
CA GLU A 20 7.17 -5.11 -3.94
C GLU A 20 7.87 -4.04 -3.08
N ARG A 21 8.75 -3.23 -3.68
CA ARG A 21 9.41 -2.12 -2.97
C ARG A 21 8.41 -1.08 -2.46
N MET A 22 7.39 -0.76 -3.25
CA MET A 22 6.32 0.14 -2.82
C MET A 22 5.55 -0.43 -1.64
N LEU A 23 5.20 -1.72 -1.63
CA LEU A 23 4.53 -2.36 -0.49
C LEU A 23 5.40 -2.33 0.78
N ILE A 24 6.70 -2.60 0.64
CA ILE A 24 7.64 -2.52 1.77
C ILE A 24 7.67 -1.09 2.33
N ALA A 25 7.68 -0.08 1.46
CA ALA A 25 7.67 1.32 1.86
C ALA A 25 6.35 1.76 2.48
N ILE A 26 5.21 1.23 2.00
CA ILE A 26 3.86 1.53 2.51
C ILE A 26 3.58 0.85 3.85
N GLY A 27 4.21 -0.30 4.13
CA GLY A 27 4.04 -1.00 5.39
C GLY A 27 2.67 -1.65 5.57
N GLU A 28 2.33 -1.91 6.83
CA GLU A 28 1.13 -2.63 7.24
C GLU A 28 0.05 -1.68 7.75
N PRO A 29 -1.25 -1.95 7.47
CA PRO A 29 -2.33 -1.10 7.93
C PRO A 29 -2.74 -1.38 9.38
N GLU A 30 -3.18 -0.33 10.04
CA GLU A 30 -3.99 -0.41 11.25
C GLU A 30 -5.47 -0.57 10.88
N LEU A 31 -6.16 -1.51 11.54
CA LEU A 31 -7.60 -1.71 11.37
C LEU A 31 -8.38 -0.82 12.33
N ILE A 32 -9.15 0.12 11.78
CA ILE A 32 -9.93 1.08 12.54
C ILE A 32 -11.41 0.75 12.40
N ASP A 33 -12.03 0.40 13.53
CA ASP A 33 -13.48 0.25 13.65
C ASP A 33 -14.14 1.63 13.82
N THR A 34 -14.68 2.16 12.71
CA THR A 34 -15.23 3.52 12.69
C THR A 34 -16.55 3.66 13.45
N SER A 35 -17.20 2.55 13.84
CA SER A 35 -18.42 2.59 14.64
C SER A 35 -18.21 3.12 16.06
N ARG A 36 -16.96 3.07 16.55
CA ARG A 36 -16.57 3.50 17.89
C ARG A 36 -16.37 5.01 18.01
N ASP A 37 -16.31 5.72 16.90
CA ASP A 37 -16.12 7.17 16.84
C ASP A 37 -17.27 7.83 16.05
N PRO A 38 -18.08 8.73 16.66
CA PRO A 38 -19.21 9.36 15.98
C PRO A 38 -18.87 10.17 14.71
N ARG A 39 -17.64 10.71 14.62
CA ARG A 39 -17.18 11.44 13.42
C ARG A 39 -16.80 10.45 12.32
N LEU A 40 -15.99 9.44 12.63
CA LEU A 40 -15.58 8.43 11.65
C LEU A 40 -16.77 7.61 11.18
N SER A 41 -17.70 7.28 12.07
CA SER A 41 -18.97 6.62 11.76
C SER A 41 -19.75 7.32 10.65
N ARG A 42 -19.86 8.65 10.72
CA ARG A 42 -20.56 9.47 9.71
C ARG A 42 -19.83 9.51 8.38
N ILE A 43 -18.50 9.53 8.39
CA ILE A 43 -17.69 9.61 7.18
C ILE A 43 -17.65 8.25 6.47
N PHE A 44 -17.39 7.18 7.22
CA PHE A 44 -17.14 5.84 6.68
C PHE A 44 -18.31 4.87 6.86
N SER A 45 -19.48 5.34 7.29
CA SER A 45 -20.70 4.54 7.45
C SER A 45 -20.51 3.28 8.31
N ASN A 46 -19.85 3.43 9.47
CA ASN A 46 -19.53 2.34 10.41
C ASN A 46 -18.68 1.20 9.84
N LYS A 47 -17.98 1.41 8.71
CA LYS A 47 -17.08 0.39 8.14
C LYS A 47 -15.83 0.21 8.99
N VAL A 48 -15.23 -0.98 8.92
CA VAL A 48 -13.83 -1.16 9.32
C VAL A 48 -12.96 -0.72 8.16
N ILE A 49 -12.06 0.23 8.42
CA ILE A 49 -11.13 0.77 7.42
C ILE A 49 -9.70 0.37 7.75
N LYS A 50 -8.85 0.35 6.72
CA LYS A 50 -7.39 0.23 6.88
C LYS A 50 -6.79 1.62 6.82
N ARG A 51 -5.96 1.95 7.80
CA ARG A 51 -5.16 3.18 7.82
C ARG A 51 -3.69 2.81 7.79
N TYR A 52 -2.98 3.35 6.80
CA TYR A 52 -1.54 3.15 6.65
C TYR A 52 -0.83 4.37 7.26
N PRO A 53 0.06 4.19 8.27
CA PRO A 53 0.75 5.31 8.93
C PRO A 53 1.51 6.23 7.96
N GLU A 54 2.04 5.67 6.88
CA GLU A 54 2.77 6.36 5.82
C GLU A 54 1.90 7.35 5.02
N PHE A 55 0.58 7.32 5.23
CA PHE A 55 -0.40 8.22 4.62
C PHE A 55 -1.16 9.05 5.67
N ASP A 56 -0.62 9.27 6.87
CA ASP A 56 -1.28 10.00 7.96
C ASP A 56 -1.61 11.48 7.61
N GLU A 57 -0.87 12.09 6.70
CA GLU A 57 -1.13 13.43 6.17
C GLU A 57 -2.26 13.47 5.11
N PHE A 58 -2.75 12.32 4.64
CA PHE A 58 -3.79 12.20 3.60
C PHE A 58 -5.19 12.05 4.20
N TYR A 59 -5.77 13.16 4.62
CA TYR A 59 -7.09 13.18 5.27
C TYR A 59 -8.25 12.88 4.30
N GLY A 60 -9.09 11.90 4.63
CA GLY A 60 -10.29 11.57 3.86
C GLY A 60 -10.01 10.82 2.56
N MET A 61 -8.78 10.34 2.36
CA MET A 61 -8.34 9.62 1.17
C MET A 61 -8.18 8.12 1.42
N GLU A 62 -8.67 7.59 2.54
CA GLU A 62 -8.47 6.19 2.94
C GLU A 62 -8.92 5.19 1.87
N ASP A 63 -10.06 5.43 1.21
CA ASP A 63 -10.53 4.59 0.10
C ASP A 63 -9.60 4.66 -1.13
N ALA A 64 -9.06 5.84 -1.44
CA ALA A 64 -8.12 6.02 -2.54
C ALA A 64 -6.77 5.35 -2.24
N VAL A 65 -6.26 5.52 -1.02
CA VAL A 65 -5.05 4.85 -0.53
C VAL A 65 -5.23 3.33 -0.61
N GLU A 66 -6.34 2.78 -0.11
CA GLU A 66 -6.59 1.34 -0.18
C GLU A 66 -6.61 0.82 -1.62
N ASN A 67 -7.16 1.57 -2.58
CA ASN A 67 -7.11 1.21 -3.99
C ASN A 67 -5.67 1.21 -4.55
N ILE A 68 -4.84 2.18 -4.17
CA ILE A 68 -3.42 2.24 -4.55
C ILE A 68 -2.65 1.06 -3.95
N VAL A 69 -2.85 0.75 -2.67
CA VAL A 69 -2.18 -0.38 -2.01
C VAL A 69 -2.63 -1.71 -2.62
N SER A 70 -3.92 -1.86 -2.91
CA SER A 70 -4.48 -3.03 -3.59
C SER A 70 -3.83 -3.25 -4.97
N PHE A 71 -3.67 -2.17 -5.75
CA PHE A 71 -2.97 -2.22 -7.04
C PHE A 71 -1.54 -2.77 -6.89
N PHE A 72 -0.76 -2.23 -5.95
CA PHE A 72 0.60 -2.71 -5.73
C PHE A 72 0.64 -4.14 -5.22
N ARG A 73 -0.31 -4.53 -4.37
CA ARG A 73 -0.44 -5.91 -3.86
C ARG A 73 -0.65 -6.91 -4.98
N HIS A 74 -1.56 -6.62 -5.91
CA HIS A 74 -1.79 -7.48 -7.06
C HIS A 74 -0.61 -7.49 -8.03
N ALA A 75 0.01 -6.33 -8.30
CA ALA A 75 1.19 -6.23 -9.15
C ALA A 75 2.38 -7.02 -8.60
N ALA A 76 2.61 -6.99 -7.28
CA ALA A 76 3.65 -7.76 -6.60
C ALA A 76 3.40 -9.28 -6.68
N GLN A 77 2.14 -9.70 -6.73
CA GLN A 77 1.75 -11.11 -6.94
C GLN A 77 1.88 -11.55 -8.41
N GLY A 78 2.27 -10.65 -9.32
CA GLY A 78 2.41 -10.95 -10.75
C GLY A 78 1.07 -11.01 -11.48
N LEU A 79 0.01 -10.42 -10.93
CA LEU A 79 -1.31 -10.31 -11.57
C LEU A 79 -1.32 -9.25 -12.68
N GLU A 80 -2.50 -8.96 -13.23
CA GLU A 80 -2.65 -8.13 -14.44
C GLU A 80 -2.17 -6.68 -14.24
N GLU A 81 -2.29 -6.16 -13.02
CA GLU A 81 -1.81 -4.85 -12.59
C GLU A 81 -0.31 -4.66 -12.84
N LYS A 82 0.48 -5.75 -12.87
CA LYS A 82 1.92 -5.70 -13.22
C LYS A 82 2.18 -5.12 -14.62
N LYS A 83 1.21 -5.22 -15.53
CA LYS A 83 1.31 -4.71 -16.91
C LYS A 83 0.65 -3.35 -17.10
N GLN A 84 0.02 -2.81 -16.06
CA GLN A 84 -0.72 -1.56 -16.12
C GLN A 84 0.13 -0.40 -15.61
N ILE A 85 -0.25 0.83 -15.99
CA ILE A 85 0.35 2.06 -15.49
C ILE A 85 -0.66 2.71 -14.55
N LEU A 86 -0.29 2.87 -13.28
CA LEU A 86 -1.09 3.61 -12.32
C LEU A 86 -1.06 5.10 -12.67
N TYR A 87 -2.24 5.66 -12.97
CA TYR A 87 -2.42 7.09 -13.23
C TYR A 87 -3.27 7.69 -12.13
N LEU A 88 -2.71 8.67 -11.41
CA LEU A 88 -3.39 9.41 -10.35
C LEU A 88 -3.84 10.75 -10.89
N LEU A 89 -5.16 10.98 -10.91
CA LEU A 89 -5.75 12.25 -11.31
C LEU A 89 -6.13 13.04 -10.06
N GLY A 90 -5.70 14.31 -10.02
CA GLY A 90 -6.05 15.27 -8.97
C GLY A 90 -7.07 16.30 -9.43
#